data_AF-A0A4Z2CH56-F1
#
_entry.id   AF-A0A4Z2CH56-F1
#
_cell.length_a   1.000
_cell.length_b   1.000
_cell.length_c   1.000
_cell.angle_alpha   90.00
_cell.angle_beta   90.00
_cell.angle_gamma   90.00
#
_symmetry.space_group_name_H-M   'P 1'
#
loop_
_entity.id
_entity.type
_entity.pdbx_description
1 polymer ?
#
loop_
_entity_poly.entity_id
_entity_poly.type
_entity_poly.pdbx_seq_one_letter_code
_entity_poly.pdbx_strand_id
1 'polypeptide(L)'
;MRALYVYISALNGSCPLMGIPCDSYEEFLKGQCLNCDDFKGKCPTIGLSENSGMVLSPVPKEQKLFLLTLSSSPFCAHHILVELEVSPLEKSAELEVGLRTGRVAVQQRIRLRTNTSLYRTVLAYPEALCQIGTIELRNTGSRFYRQGQVQVKSVCLSEFPSLRPIISNNNSLIFSSDLEFEKAKIHDKMRE
;
A
#
# COMPACT_ATOMS: atom_id res chain seq x y z
N MET A 1 -5.35 16.81 -17.53
CA MET A 1 -3.90 16.94 -17.79
C MET A 1 -2.98 16.04 -16.95
N ARG A 2 -3.44 15.35 -15.88
CA ARG A 2 -2.57 14.53 -15.00
C ARG A 2 -1.71 13.49 -15.74
N ALA A 3 -2.30 12.78 -16.71
CA ALA A 3 -1.59 11.76 -17.49
C ALA A 3 -0.33 12.29 -18.18
N LEU A 4 -0.38 13.50 -18.74
CA LEU A 4 0.77 14.14 -19.40
C LEU A 4 1.91 14.40 -18.42
N TYR A 5 1.61 14.97 -17.24
CA TYR A 5 2.63 15.27 -16.23
C TYR A 5 3.26 14.01 -15.64
N VAL A 6 2.46 12.97 -15.40
CA VAL A 6 2.95 11.67 -14.95
C VAL A 6 3.87 11.05 -16.01
N TYR A 7 3.48 11.10 -17.28
CA TYR A 7 4.30 10.59 -18.38
C TYR A 7 5.64 11.36 -18.50
N ILE A 8 5.61 12.69 -18.52
CA ILE A 8 6.81 13.52 -18.57
C ILE A 8 7.74 13.24 -17.37
N SER A 9 7.18 13.08 -16.17
CA SER A 9 7.96 12.73 -14.97
C SER A 9 8.66 11.37 -15.13
N ALA A 10 7.97 10.39 -15.72
CA ALA A 10 8.55 9.08 -16.03
C ALA A 10 9.75 9.19 -16.99
N LEU A 11 9.69 10.11 -17.96
CA LEU A 11 10.79 10.36 -18.90
C LEU A 11 12.00 11.04 -18.25
N ASN A 12 11.76 11.91 -17.26
CA ASN A 12 12.84 12.56 -16.53
C ASN A 12 13.66 11.56 -15.67
N GLY A 13 13.13 10.36 -15.41
CA GLY A 13 13.88 9.25 -14.83
C GLY A 13 14.23 9.39 -13.35
N SER A 14 13.59 10.31 -12.61
CA SER A 14 13.85 10.50 -11.18
C SER A 14 13.45 9.29 -10.33
N CYS A 15 12.44 8.52 -10.76
CA CYS A 15 12.02 7.27 -10.15
C CYS A 15 11.22 6.41 -11.15
N PRO A 16 11.09 5.08 -10.93
CA PRO A 16 10.22 4.24 -11.73
C PRO A 16 8.74 4.42 -11.32
N LEU A 17 7.87 4.73 -12.29
CA LEU A 17 6.42 4.69 -12.13
C LEU A 17 5.89 3.30 -12.52
N MET A 18 5.88 2.41 -11.53
CA MET A 18 5.63 0.99 -11.70
C MET A 18 4.15 0.63 -11.56
N GLY A 19 3.62 -0.17 -12.48
CA GLY A 19 2.25 -0.68 -12.47
C GLY A 19 2.16 -2.14 -12.01
N ILE A 20 1.19 -2.44 -11.17
CA ILE A 20 0.91 -3.79 -10.65
C ILE A 20 -0.25 -4.41 -11.43
N PRO A 21 -0.10 -5.61 -12.00
CA PRO A 21 -1.21 -6.32 -12.62
C PRO A 21 -2.29 -6.61 -11.60
N CYS A 22 -3.53 -6.29 -11.93
CA CYS A 22 -4.68 -6.66 -11.13
C CYS A 22 -5.94 -6.68 -12.00
N ASP A 23 -6.99 -7.35 -11.54
CA ASP A 23 -8.24 -7.45 -12.29
C ASP A 23 -9.03 -6.12 -12.28
N SER A 24 -8.99 -5.41 -11.15
CA SER A 24 -9.65 -4.13 -10.95
C SER A 24 -8.86 -3.21 -10.01
N TYR A 25 -9.19 -1.93 -10.05
CA TYR A 25 -8.59 -0.93 -9.17
C TYR A 25 -9.00 -1.16 -7.71
N GLU A 26 -10.21 -1.64 -7.47
CA GLU A 26 -10.72 -1.93 -6.12
C GLU A 26 -9.98 -3.10 -5.48
N GLU A 27 -9.68 -4.17 -6.24
CA GLU A 27 -8.91 -5.31 -5.74
C GLU A 27 -7.45 -4.91 -5.49
N PHE A 28 -6.88 -4.04 -6.35
CA PHE A 28 -5.57 -3.44 -6.12
C PHE A 28 -5.55 -2.63 -4.81
N LEU A 29 -6.52 -1.74 -4.59
CA LEU A 29 -6.61 -0.95 -3.35
C LEU A 29 -6.81 -1.79 -2.09
N LYS A 30 -7.40 -2.99 -2.20
CA LYS A 30 -7.53 -3.97 -1.12
C LYS A 30 -6.29 -4.85 -0.94
N GLY A 31 -5.22 -4.64 -1.71
CA GLY A 31 -3.98 -5.42 -1.58
C GLY A 31 -4.13 -6.87 -2.01
N GLN A 32 -5.02 -7.15 -2.97
CA GLN A 32 -5.23 -8.51 -3.50
C GLN A 32 -4.20 -8.88 -4.57
N CYS A 33 -3.51 -7.87 -5.10
CA CYS A 33 -2.45 -7.99 -6.08
C CYS A 33 -1.20 -7.28 -5.54
N LEU A 34 -0.14 -8.04 -5.25
CA LEU A 34 1.06 -7.54 -4.56
C LEU A 34 2.37 -7.84 -5.30
N ASN A 35 2.30 -8.55 -6.42
CA ASN A 35 3.46 -8.98 -7.17
C ASN A 35 3.23 -8.80 -8.68
N CYS A 36 4.27 -9.10 -9.44
CA CYS A 36 4.25 -9.03 -10.90
C CYS A 36 4.70 -10.37 -11.49
N ASP A 37 4.21 -11.46 -10.91
CA ASP A 37 4.54 -12.81 -11.34
C ASP A 37 4.12 -13.06 -12.79
N ASP A 38 3.00 -12.46 -13.21
CA ASP A 38 2.54 -12.43 -14.61
C ASP A 38 3.61 -11.88 -15.56
N PHE A 39 4.52 -11.04 -15.04
CA PHE A 39 5.65 -10.44 -15.75
C PHE A 39 7.01 -11.01 -15.33
N LYS A 40 7.07 -12.29 -14.93
CA LYS A 40 8.30 -12.96 -14.45
C LYS A 40 8.95 -12.22 -13.28
N GLY A 41 8.14 -11.62 -12.42
CA GLY A 41 8.60 -10.86 -11.25
C GLY A 41 9.06 -9.44 -11.54
N LYS A 42 9.06 -8.97 -12.79
CA LYS A 42 9.43 -7.60 -13.16
C LYS A 42 8.22 -6.81 -13.61
N CYS A 43 7.73 -5.94 -12.73
CA CYS A 43 6.58 -5.10 -13.01
C CYS A 43 6.83 -4.13 -14.18
N PRO A 44 5.84 -3.90 -15.05
CA PRO A 44 5.95 -2.90 -16.10
C PRO A 44 6.03 -1.48 -15.53
N THR A 45 6.79 -0.62 -16.20
CA THR A 45 6.94 0.80 -15.84
C THR A 45 6.43 1.71 -16.94
N ILE A 46 5.85 2.85 -16.56
CA ILE A 46 5.50 3.92 -17.51
C ILE A 46 6.81 4.54 -18.04
N GLY A 47 6.97 4.64 -19.36
CA GLY A 47 8.14 5.28 -19.97
C GLY A 47 8.39 4.87 -21.42
N LEU A 48 9.60 5.13 -21.91
CA LEU A 48 10.06 4.80 -23.27
C LEU A 48 10.83 3.47 -23.37
N SER A 49 10.93 2.71 -22.28
CA SER A 49 11.62 1.42 -22.29
C SER A 49 10.95 0.43 -23.25
N GLU A 50 11.73 -0.34 -24.00
CA GLU A 50 11.22 -1.44 -24.81
C GLU A 50 10.37 -2.39 -23.96
N ASN A 51 9.21 -2.77 -24.48
CA ASN A 51 8.21 -3.61 -23.79
C ASN A 51 7.88 -3.11 -22.38
N SER A 52 7.91 -1.80 -22.10
CA SER A 52 7.70 -1.24 -20.75
C SER A 52 8.62 -1.84 -19.67
N GLY A 53 9.81 -2.30 -20.07
CA GLY A 53 10.78 -2.97 -19.21
C GLY A 53 10.48 -4.45 -18.96
N MET A 54 9.44 -5.02 -19.57
CA MET A 54 9.03 -6.42 -19.42
C MET A 54 9.97 -7.40 -20.15
N VAL A 55 10.13 -8.60 -19.60
CA VAL A 55 10.94 -9.70 -20.18
C VAL A 55 10.03 -10.85 -20.70
N LEU A 56 8.76 -10.57 -20.91
CA LEU A 56 7.80 -11.52 -21.44
C LEU A 56 7.92 -11.63 -22.96
N SER A 57 7.78 -12.86 -23.46
CA SER A 57 7.60 -13.15 -24.87
C SER A 57 6.61 -14.31 -25.00
N PRO A 58 5.50 -14.16 -25.75
CA PRO A 58 5.07 -12.92 -26.40
C PRO A 58 4.58 -11.87 -25.38
N VAL A 59 4.65 -10.58 -25.77
CA VAL A 59 4.07 -9.49 -24.96
C VAL A 59 2.54 -9.64 -24.96
N PRO A 60 1.87 -9.55 -23.79
CA PRO A 60 0.42 -9.63 -23.74
C PRO A 60 -0.23 -8.51 -24.56
N LYS A 61 -1.30 -8.84 -25.29
CA LYS A 61 -2.01 -7.88 -26.15
C LYS A 61 -2.67 -6.76 -25.35
N GLU A 62 -3.23 -7.10 -24.19
CA GLU A 62 -3.87 -6.16 -23.27
C GLU A 62 -3.67 -6.68 -21.85
N GLN A 63 -3.29 -5.80 -20.92
CA GLN A 63 -3.21 -6.09 -19.50
C GLN A 63 -3.51 -4.83 -18.70
N LYS A 64 -4.34 -4.95 -17.67
CA LYS A 64 -4.62 -3.86 -16.73
C LYS A 64 -3.54 -3.80 -15.67
N LEU A 65 -3.03 -2.59 -15.45
CA LEU A 65 -2.02 -2.28 -14.44
C LEU A 65 -2.51 -1.12 -13.61
N PHE A 66 -2.28 -1.18 -12.30
CA PHE A 66 -2.68 -0.15 -11.37
C PHE A 66 -1.49 0.32 -10.54
N LEU A 67 -1.48 1.61 -10.23
CA LEU A 67 -0.49 2.24 -9.36
C LEU A 67 -1.12 3.44 -8.67
N LEU A 68 -0.65 3.72 -7.46
CA LEU A 68 -0.88 5.00 -6.79
C LEU A 68 0.27 5.96 -7.08
N THR A 69 -0.06 7.24 -7.19
CA THR A 69 0.91 8.34 -7.40
C THR A 69 0.67 9.43 -6.37
N LEU A 70 1.73 10.14 -5.98
CA LEU A 70 1.59 11.33 -5.13
C LEU A 70 0.90 12.47 -5.85
N SER A 71 0.57 13.53 -5.12
CA SER A 71 -0.09 14.72 -5.65
C SER A 71 0.85 15.66 -6.41
N SER A 72 2.18 15.54 -6.23
CA SER A 72 3.18 16.43 -6.80
C SER A 72 4.34 15.68 -7.45
N SER A 73 4.98 16.31 -8.44
CA SER A 73 6.17 15.80 -9.12
C SER A 73 7.28 15.49 -8.09
N PRO A 74 8.00 14.35 -8.19
CA PRO A 74 8.02 13.41 -9.33
C PRO A 74 6.90 12.37 -9.38
N PHE A 75 5.85 12.51 -8.57
CA PHE A 75 4.66 11.64 -8.49
C PHE A 75 4.92 10.19 -8.02
N CYS A 76 6.17 9.86 -7.71
CA CYS A 76 6.62 8.58 -7.18
C CYS A 76 5.93 8.26 -5.86
N ALA A 77 5.52 7.02 -5.67
CA ALA A 77 5.07 6.54 -4.37
C ALA A 77 5.60 5.13 -4.14
N HIS A 78 5.99 4.86 -2.90
CA HIS A 78 6.12 3.52 -2.36
C HIS A 78 4.72 2.99 -2.07
N HIS A 79 4.40 1.79 -2.54
CA HIS A 79 3.14 1.12 -2.22
C HIS A 79 3.31 0.37 -0.91
N ILE A 80 2.64 0.85 0.13
CA ILE A 80 2.65 0.25 1.46
C ILE A 80 1.32 -0.48 1.65
N LEU A 81 1.39 -1.79 1.84
CA LEU A 81 0.26 -2.59 2.28
C LEU A 81 0.12 -2.47 3.79
N VAL A 82 -1.07 -2.08 4.24
CA VAL A 82 -1.47 -2.16 5.64
C VAL A 82 -2.40 -3.35 5.80
N GLU A 83 -2.05 -4.27 6.68
CA GLU A 83 -2.92 -5.34 7.14
C GLU A 83 -3.31 -5.08 8.58
N LEU A 84 -4.61 -5.05 8.85
CA LEU A 84 -5.18 -4.71 10.14
C LEU A 84 -6.10 -5.84 10.58
N GLU A 85 -5.75 -6.49 11.69
CA GLU A 85 -6.63 -7.45 12.35
C GLU A 85 -7.31 -6.79 13.56
N VAL A 86 -8.63 -6.91 13.63
CA VAL A 86 -9.45 -6.41 14.74
C VAL A 86 -10.24 -7.53 15.40
N SER A 87 -10.58 -7.35 16.67
CA SER A 87 -11.55 -8.19 17.35
C SER A 87 -12.93 -8.06 16.70
N PRO A 88 -13.79 -9.10 16.81
CA PRO A 88 -15.16 -9.06 16.32
C PRO A 88 -15.91 -7.81 16.82
N LEU A 89 -16.63 -7.16 15.92
CA LEU A 89 -17.37 -5.93 16.23
C LEU A 89 -18.87 -6.23 16.33
N GLU A 90 -19.54 -5.64 17.32
CA GLU A 90 -21.00 -5.69 17.42
C GLU A 90 -21.68 -4.74 16.42
N LYS A 91 -21.04 -3.60 16.14
CA LYS A 91 -21.52 -2.57 15.20
C LYS A 91 -20.41 -2.19 14.23
N SER A 92 -20.79 -1.65 13.07
CA SER A 92 -19.81 -1.09 12.13
C SER A 92 -19.00 0.04 12.78
N ALA A 93 -17.74 0.17 12.38
CA ALA A 93 -16.85 1.22 12.84
C ALA A 93 -16.11 1.88 11.67
N GLU A 94 -15.49 3.03 11.91
CA GLU A 94 -14.65 3.70 10.91
C GLU A 94 -13.31 4.07 11.55
N LEU A 95 -12.26 3.40 11.09
CA LEU A 95 -10.91 3.61 11.56
C LEU A 95 -10.13 4.42 10.53
N GLU A 96 -9.40 5.42 11.00
CA GLU A 96 -8.45 6.16 10.19
C GLU A 96 -7.05 5.65 10.51
N VAL A 97 -6.38 5.13 9.48
CA VAL A 97 -4.99 4.65 9.52
C VAL A 97 -4.10 5.75 8.97
N GLY A 98 -3.13 6.20 9.76
CA GLY A 98 -2.17 7.22 9.41
C GLY A 98 -0.74 6.69 9.40
N LEU A 99 0.04 6.99 8.36
CA LEU A 99 1.48 6.78 8.32
C LEU A 99 2.19 8.13 8.43
N ARG A 100 3.19 8.24 9.30
CA ARG A 100 3.91 9.51 9.53
C ARG A 100 5.42 9.33 9.62
N THR A 101 6.12 10.23 8.93
CA THR A 101 7.58 10.40 8.93
C THR A 101 7.89 11.88 9.03
N GLY A 102 8.44 12.31 10.17
CA GLY A 102 8.68 13.72 10.45
C GLY A 102 7.39 14.55 10.32
N ARG A 103 7.34 15.42 9.30
CA ARG A 103 6.20 16.30 8.97
C ARG A 103 5.25 15.71 7.91
N VAL A 104 5.64 14.64 7.25
CA VAL A 104 4.84 14.00 6.20
C VAL A 104 3.87 13.02 6.86
N ALA A 105 2.59 13.17 6.57
CA ALA A 105 1.55 12.28 7.05
C ALA A 105 0.59 11.91 5.91
N VAL A 106 0.25 10.63 5.80
CA VAL A 106 -0.77 10.11 4.89
C VAL A 106 -1.81 9.39 5.73
N GLN A 107 -3.09 9.66 5.47
CA GLN A 107 -4.21 9.09 6.21
C GLN A 107 -5.20 8.41 5.26
N GLN A 108 -5.72 7.26 5.66
CA GLN A 108 -6.73 6.51 4.94
C GLN A 108 -7.82 6.03 5.88
N ARG A 109 -9.07 6.17 5.44
CA ARG A 109 -10.23 5.68 6.19
C ARG A 109 -10.60 4.28 5.76
N ILE A 110 -10.85 3.42 6.74
CA ILE A 110 -11.26 2.04 6.58
C ILE A 110 -12.60 1.86 7.31
N ARG A 111 -13.58 1.31 6.59
CA ARG A 111 -14.89 0.96 7.15
C ARG A 111 -14.86 -0.47 7.63
N LEU A 112 -15.01 -0.66 8.93
CA LEU A 112 -15.04 -1.96 9.57
C LEU A 112 -16.49 -2.48 9.62
N ARG A 113 -16.64 -3.76 9.29
CA ARG A 113 -17.87 -4.55 9.31
C ARG A 113 -17.84 -5.57 10.45
N THR A 114 -19.01 -6.04 10.85
CA THR A 114 -19.17 -6.98 11.98
C THR A 114 -18.69 -8.40 11.65
N ASN A 115 -18.73 -8.79 10.39
CA ASN A 115 -18.40 -10.14 9.90
C ASN A 115 -16.97 -10.25 9.32
N THR A 116 -16.13 -9.24 9.52
CA THR A 116 -14.78 -9.21 8.95
C THR A 116 -13.80 -8.74 10.01
N SER A 117 -12.77 -9.55 10.27
CA SER A 117 -11.72 -9.25 11.24
C SER A 117 -10.41 -8.80 10.61
N LEU A 118 -10.13 -9.20 9.36
CA LEU A 118 -8.91 -8.85 8.63
C LEU A 118 -9.23 -7.83 7.54
N TYR A 119 -8.51 -6.71 7.55
CA TYR A 119 -8.63 -5.63 6.58
C TYR A 119 -7.28 -5.38 5.93
N ARG A 120 -7.32 -5.14 4.62
CA ARG A 120 -6.13 -4.83 3.83
C ARG A 120 -6.37 -3.54 3.05
N THR A 121 -5.36 -2.69 2.99
CA THR A 121 -5.42 -1.51 2.13
C THR A 121 -4.03 -1.11 1.64
N VAL A 122 -3.97 -0.61 0.41
CA VAL A 122 -2.74 -0.09 -0.20
C VAL A 122 -2.70 1.42 -0.06
N LEU A 123 -1.57 1.93 0.44
CA LEU A 123 -1.28 3.35 0.57
C LEU A 123 -0.12 3.75 -0.33
N ALA A 124 -0.21 4.94 -0.93
CA ALA A 124 0.94 5.61 -1.54
C ALA A 124 1.66 6.43 -0.47
N TYR A 125 2.94 6.15 -0.26
CA TYR A 125 3.78 6.88 0.68
C TYR A 125 5.04 7.42 -0.02
N PRO A 126 5.53 8.62 0.30
CA PRO A 126 6.70 9.20 -0.37
C PRO A 126 8.03 8.54 0.02
N GLU A 127 8.10 7.88 1.18
CA GLU A 127 9.32 7.26 1.70
C GLU A 127 9.18 5.74 1.76
N ALA A 128 10.32 5.05 1.76
CA ALA A 128 10.37 3.60 1.95
C ALA A 128 9.89 3.21 3.36
N LEU A 129 9.43 1.97 3.52
CA LEU A 129 8.87 1.45 4.78
C LEU A 129 9.81 1.62 5.98
N CYS A 130 11.12 1.46 5.78
CA CYS A 130 12.12 1.58 6.84
C CYS A 130 12.23 3.00 7.43
N GLN A 131 11.79 4.01 6.68
CA GLN A 131 11.77 5.40 7.12
C GLN A 131 10.46 5.79 7.80
N ILE A 132 9.45 4.91 7.81
CA ILE A 132 8.19 5.18 8.48
C ILE A 132 8.40 5.15 9.99
N GLY A 133 8.21 6.32 10.60
CA GLY A 133 8.45 6.53 12.02
C GLY A 133 7.31 6.02 12.88
N THR A 134 6.07 6.37 12.55
CA THR A 134 4.90 6.03 13.36
C THR A 134 3.69 5.66 12.52
N ILE A 135 2.91 4.70 13.01
CA ILE A 135 1.56 4.43 12.54
C ILE A 135 0.54 4.91 13.58
N GLU A 136 -0.44 5.68 13.13
CA GLU A 136 -1.50 6.24 13.94
C GLU A 136 -2.82 5.57 13.59
N LEU A 137 -3.52 5.07 14.60
CA LEU A 137 -4.87 4.53 14.44
C LEU A 137 -5.84 5.41 15.20
N ARG A 138 -6.84 5.94 14.51
CA ARG A 138 -7.86 6.80 15.10
C ARG A 138 -9.23 6.24 14.84
N ASN A 139 -9.96 5.89 15.90
CA ASN A 139 -11.36 5.59 15.76
C ASN A 139 -12.11 6.91 15.54
N THR A 140 -12.70 7.08 14.37
CA THR A 140 -13.52 8.27 14.05
C THR A 140 -14.98 8.11 14.47
N GLY A 141 -15.26 7.10 15.30
CA GLY A 141 -16.57 6.74 15.80
C GLY A 141 -17.16 7.77 16.78
N SER A 142 -18.03 8.64 16.28
CA SER A 142 -18.94 9.41 17.15
C SER A 142 -20.31 9.67 16.49
N ARG A 143 -21.06 8.61 16.21
CA ARG A 143 -22.53 8.66 15.98
C ARG A 143 -23.20 7.48 16.68
N PHE A 144 -24.47 7.67 17.07
CA PHE A 144 -25.28 6.73 17.87
C PHE A 144 -25.32 5.26 17.37
N TYR A 145 -24.97 5.01 16.10
CA TYR A 145 -25.02 3.72 15.43
C TYR A 145 -23.66 3.06 15.13
N ARG A 146 -22.53 3.63 15.59
CA ARG A 146 -21.18 3.07 15.35
C ARG A 146 -20.54 2.54 16.64
N GLN A 147 -19.62 1.57 16.50
CA GLN A 147 -18.84 1.05 17.63
C GLN A 147 -17.90 2.14 18.17
N GLY A 148 -18.02 2.43 19.47
CA GLY A 148 -17.18 3.42 20.15
C GLY A 148 -15.75 2.95 20.41
N GLN A 149 -15.55 1.67 20.70
CA GLN A 149 -14.24 1.09 20.98
C GLN A 149 -13.94 -0.05 20.00
N VAL A 150 -12.82 0.04 19.30
CA VAL A 150 -12.33 -0.98 18.37
C VAL A 150 -11.03 -1.56 18.93
N GLN A 151 -11.03 -2.85 19.26
CA GLN A 151 -9.83 -3.54 19.72
C GLN A 151 -9.04 -4.04 18.50
N VAL A 152 -7.84 -3.51 18.32
CA VAL A 152 -6.91 -3.92 17.27
C VAL A 152 -6.02 -5.03 17.82
N LYS A 153 -6.00 -6.17 17.13
CA LYS A 153 -5.20 -7.34 17.50
C LYS A 153 -3.80 -7.29 16.93
N SER A 154 -3.65 -6.84 15.69
CA SER A 154 -2.37 -6.75 15.01
C SER A 154 -2.43 -5.74 13.87
N VAL A 155 -1.28 -5.13 13.57
CA VAL A 155 -1.09 -4.32 12.38
C VAL A 155 0.25 -4.67 11.75
N CYS A 156 0.22 -5.02 10.48
CA CYS A 156 1.41 -5.31 9.70
C CYS A 156 1.54 -4.30 8.55
N LEU A 157 2.77 -3.85 8.32
CA LEU A 157 3.11 -3.02 7.18
C LEU A 157 4.10 -3.77 6.31
N SER A 158 3.85 -3.80 5.01
CA SER A 158 4.80 -4.31 4.03
C SER A 158 4.89 -3.38 2.83
N GLU A 159 6.07 -3.26 2.24
CA GLU A 159 6.27 -2.54 0.99
C GLU A 159 6.23 -3.53 -0.16
N PHE A 160 5.60 -3.15 -1.26
CA PHE A 160 5.49 -3.99 -2.44
C PHE A 160 5.63 -3.16 -3.72
N PRO A 161 5.94 -3.78 -4.87
CA PRO A 161 6.04 -5.22 -5.11
C PRO A 161 7.26 -5.85 -4.43
N SER A 162 7.09 -6.98 -3.76
CA SER A 162 8.22 -7.74 -3.24
C SER A 162 8.99 -8.31 -4.42
N LEU A 163 10.10 -7.68 -4.81
CA LEU A 163 11.01 -8.24 -5.79
C LEU A 163 11.42 -9.61 -5.25
N ARG A 164 11.05 -10.69 -5.96
CA ARG A 164 11.64 -12.01 -5.66
C ARG A 164 13.16 -11.81 -5.71
N PRO A 165 13.94 -12.27 -4.72
CA PRO A 165 15.38 -12.28 -4.89
C PRO A 165 15.68 -13.08 -6.15
N ILE A 166 16.42 -12.48 -7.07
CA ILE A 166 17.10 -13.25 -8.12
C ILE A 166 17.93 -14.26 -7.34
N ILE A 167 17.62 -15.55 -7.45
CA ILE A 167 18.44 -16.61 -6.88
C ILE A 167 19.74 -16.62 -7.70
N SER A 168 20.63 -15.70 -7.36
CA SER A 168 22.06 -15.93 -7.52
C SER A 168 22.37 -17.04 -6.54
N ASN A 169 22.84 -18.18 -7.04
CA ASN A 169 23.40 -19.23 -6.20
C ASN A 169 24.60 -18.65 -5.46
N ASN A 170 24.34 -18.06 -4.29
CA ASN A 170 25.20 -17.91 -3.12
C ASN A 170 24.39 -17.18 -2.03
N ASN A 171 24.06 -17.94 -0.99
CA ASN A 171 23.60 -17.52 0.34
C ASN A 171 22.43 -16.52 0.46
N SER A 172 21.24 -17.11 0.68
CA SER A 172 20.25 -16.73 1.71
C SER A 172 20.13 -15.25 2.11
N LEU A 173 19.05 -14.58 1.68
CA LEU A 173 18.44 -13.47 2.42
C LEU A 173 16.91 -13.54 2.31
N ILE A 174 16.28 -14.13 3.33
CA ILE A 174 14.84 -14.05 3.58
C ILE A 174 14.66 -12.85 4.52
N PHE A 175 14.05 -11.76 4.04
CA PHE A 175 13.64 -10.64 4.89
C PHE A 175 12.19 -10.88 5.33
N SER A 176 12.03 -11.48 6.50
CA SER A 176 10.81 -11.38 7.29
C SER A 176 11.04 -10.28 8.31
N SER A 177 10.43 -9.11 8.13
CA SER A 177 10.47 -8.05 9.14
C SER A 177 9.25 -8.19 10.06
N ASP A 178 9.44 -8.97 11.13
CA ASP A 178 8.60 -8.98 12.34
C ASP A 178 8.79 -7.65 13.09
N LEU A 179 8.25 -6.54 12.56
CA LEU A 179 8.28 -5.24 13.22
C LEU A 179 6.98 -5.04 14.00
N GLU A 180 7.08 -5.43 15.26
CA GLU A 180 6.07 -5.48 16.32
C GLU A 180 5.40 -4.11 16.61
N PHE A 181 4.24 -4.23 17.26
CA PHE A 181 3.34 -3.24 17.86
C PHE A 181 3.90 -1.90 18.40
N GLU A 182 5.20 -1.78 18.62
CA GLU A 182 5.86 -0.65 19.29
C GLU A 182 5.69 0.68 18.54
N LYS A 183 5.41 0.65 17.23
CA LYS A 183 5.19 1.85 16.40
C LYS A 183 3.73 2.34 16.34
N ALA A 184 2.78 1.59 16.87
CA ALA A 184 1.36 1.89 16.75
C ALA A 184 0.84 2.71 17.94
N LYS A 185 0.52 3.98 17.70
CA LYS A 185 -0.13 4.83 18.70
C LYS A 185 -1.63 4.90 18.41
N ILE A 186 -2.43 4.24 19.25
CA ILE A 186 -3.88 4.33 19.19
C ILE A 186 -4.31 5.61 19.92
N HIS A 187 -4.85 6.56 19.17
CA HIS A 187 -5.47 7.75 19.75
C HIS A 187 -6.98 7.57 19.73
N ASP A 188 -7.56 7.32 20.91
CA ASP A 188 -9.01 7.34 21.07
C ASP A 188 -9.46 8.80 21.20
N LYS A 189 -10.47 9.20 20.44
CA LYS A 189 -11.01 10.56 20.54
C LYS A 189 -11.91 10.61 21.78
N MET A 190 -11.29 10.78 22.94
CA MET A 190 -12.04 11.08 24.16
C MET A 190 -12.86 12.36 23.97
N ARG A 191 -14.10 12.23 24.40
CA ARG A 191 -15.22 13.16 24.34
C ARG A 191 -14.85 14.47 25.06
N GLU A 192 -14.83 15.58 24.33
CA GLU A 192 -15.11 16.94 24.85
C GLU A 192 -16.43 17.41 24.26
#